data_AF-A0A9P7GQT8-F1
#
_entry.id   AF-A0A9P7GQT8-F1
#
_cell.length_a   1.000
_cell.length_b   1.000
_cell.length_c   1.000
_cell.angle_alpha   90.00
_cell.angle_beta   90.00
_cell.angle_gamma   90.00
#
_symmetry.space_group_name_H-M   'P 1'
#
loop_
_entity.id
_entity.type
_entity.pdbx_description
1 polymer ?
#
loop_
_entity_poly.entity_id
_entity_poly.type
_entity_poly.pdbx_seq_one_letter_code
_entity_poly.pdbx_strand_id
1 'polypeptide(L)'
;MGHLTIMREGIKLVRALKDTPPFNASLGDETLPGPSVVTDQDIEAWLVNQASTQYHPISSCAMLPRSKGGVVDAKLKVYGLGMC
;
A
#
# COMPACT_ATOMS: atom_id res chain seq x y z
N MET A 1 -1.06 -3.74 -12.02
CA MET A 1 -2.04 -2.63 -12.13
C MET A 1 -2.95 -2.47 -10.89
N GLY A 2 -3.18 -3.49 -10.04
CA GLY A 2 -4.18 -3.39 -8.96
C GLY A 2 -3.86 -2.46 -7.77
N HIS A 3 -2.59 -2.19 -7.47
CA HIS A 3 -2.23 -1.38 -6.29
C HIS A 3 -2.62 0.10 -6.42
N LEU A 4 -2.45 0.70 -7.61
CA LEU A 4 -2.87 2.09 -7.85
C LEU A 4 -4.37 2.26 -7.67
N THR A 5 -5.16 1.32 -8.19
CA THR A 5 -6.62 1.31 -8.01
C THR A 5 -6.99 1.26 -6.53
N ILE A 6 -6.40 0.34 -5.75
CA ILE A 6 -6.69 0.23 -4.31
C ILE A 6 -6.35 1.54 -3.57
N MET A 7 -5.18 2.13 -3.87
CA MET A 7 -4.76 3.39 -3.23
C MET A 7 -5.68 4.57 -3.60
N ARG A 8 -6.10 4.67 -4.87
CA ARG A 8 -7.04 5.67 -5.35
C ARG A 8 -8.40 5.55 -4.66
N GLU A 9 -8.95 4.34 -4.55
CA GLU A 9 -10.20 4.11 -3.81
C GLU A 9 -10.06 4.46 -2.32
N GLY A 10 -8.86 4.26 -1.74
CA GLY A 10 -8.53 4.74 -0.40
C GLY A 10 -8.65 6.28 -0.26
N ILE A 11 -8.16 7.04 -1.24
CA ILE A 11 -8.31 8.51 -1.25
C ILE A 11 -9.79 8.90 -1.31
N LYS A 12 -10.57 8.27 -2.20
CA LYS A 12 -12.02 8.53 -2.29
C LYS A 12 -12.75 8.19 -1.00
N LEU A 13 -12.37 7.09 -0.35
CA LEU A 13 -12.93 6.70 0.94
C LEU A 13 -12.65 7.77 2.02
N VAL A 14 -11.40 8.25 2.12
CA VAL A 14 -11.04 9.30 3.09
C VAL A 14 -11.82 10.59 2.83
N ARG A 15 -12.00 10.98 1.56
CA ARG A 15 -12.86 12.12 1.19
C ARG A 15 -14.30 11.92 1.61
N ALA A 16 -14.88 10.74 1.36
CA ALA A 16 -16.24 10.43 1.80
C ALA A 16 -16.39 10.43 3.33
N LEU A 17 -15.40 9.90 4.05
CA LEU A 17 -15.39 9.89 5.52
C LEU A 17 -15.33 11.30 6.11
N LYS A 18 -14.59 12.21 5.47
CA LYS A 18 -14.49 13.62 5.90
C LYS A 18 -15.87 14.28 6.01
N ASP A 19 -16.81 13.94 5.13
CA ASP A 19 -18.16 14.54 5.11
C ASP A 19 -19.12 13.94 6.16
N THR A 20 -18.69 12.90 6.88
CA THR A 20 -19.51 12.25 7.93
C THR A 20 -19.24 12.85 9.32
N PRO A 21 -20.23 12.91 10.22
CA PRO A 21 -19.98 13.24 11.64
C PRO A 21 -19.15 12.15 12.34
N PRO A 22 -18.19 12.50 13.24
CA PRO A 22 -17.86 13.85 13.68
C PRO A 22 -16.77 14.54 12.83
N PHE A 23 -16.24 13.87 11.81
CA PHE A 23 -15.13 14.38 11.00
C PHE A 23 -15.46 15.71 10.32
N ASN A 24 -16.68 15.85 9.79
CA ASN A 24 -17.11 17.08 9.12
C ASN A 24 -17.16 18.32 10.04
N ALA A 25 -17.16 18.13 11.36
CA ALA A 25 -17.13 19.21 12.34
C ALA A 25 -15.70 19.57 12.80
N SER A 26 -14.71 18.71 12.55
CA SER A 26 -13.34 18.86 13.06
C SER A 26 -12.27 18.98 11.98
N LEU A 27 -12.52 18.45 10.78
CA LEU A 27 -11.59 18.52 9.66
C LEU A 27 -11.84 19.79 8.83
N GLY A 28 -10.76 20.50 8.51
CA GLY A 28 -10.79 21.64 7.60
C GLY A 28 -10.78 21.21 6.12
N ASP A 29 -10.33 22.13 5.28
CA ASP A 29 -10.20 21.87 3.84
C ASP A 29 -9.09 20.86 3.55
N GLU A 30 -9.27 20.11 2.45
CA GLU A 30 -8.27 19.16 1.97
C GLU A 30 -7.04 19.91 1.47
N THR A 31 -5.87 19.62 2.06
CA THR A 31 -4.59 20.22 1.66
C THR A 31 -3.87 19.40 0.59
N LEU A 32 -3.98 18.07 0.64
CA LEU A 32 -3.37 17.12 -0.28
C LEU A 32 -4.33 15.94 -0.55
N PRO A 33 -4.45 15.45 -1.80
CA PRO A 33 -3.90 16.00 -3.05
C PRO A 33 -4.46 17.37 -3.44
N GLY A 34 -5.57 17.78 -2.83
CA GLY A 34 -6.22 19.07 -3.05
C GLY A 34 -7.44 18.96 -3.98
N PRO A 35 -8.31 19.99 -3.97
CA PRO A 35 -9.62 19.93 -4.61
C PRO A 35 -9.58 19.88 -6.14
N SER A 36 -8.47 20.24 -6.79
CA SER A 36 -8.30 20.16 -8.24
C SER A 36 -7.99 18.74 -8.75
N VAL A 37 -7.66 17.80 -7.86
CA VAL A 37 -7.35 16.41 -8.20
C VAL A 37 -8.60 15.57 -8.04
N VAL A 38 -9.39 15.43 -9.11
CA VAL A 38 -10.76 14.89 -9.04
C VAL A 38 -10.91 13.57 -9.78
N THR A 39 -10.41 13.48 -11.01
CA THR A 39 -10.59 12.27 -11.81
C THR A 39 -9.72 11.13 -11.30
N ASP A 40 -10.09 9.91 -11.66
CA ASP A 40 -9.29 8.72 -11.35
C ASP A 40 -7.84 8.86 -11.84
N GLN A 41 -7.68 9.42 -13.04
CA GLN A 41 -6.38 9.66 -13.66
C GLN A 41 -5.58 10.74 -12.91
N ASP A 42 -6.23 11.82 -12.45
CA ASP A 42 -5.54 12.85 -11.67
C ASP A 42 -5.01 12.27 -10.34
N ILE A 43 -5.86 11.49 -9.65
CA ILE A 43 -5.49 10.87 -8.38
C ILE A 43 -4.35 9.88 -8.58
N GLU A 44 -4.40 9.04 -9.62
CA GLU A 44 -3.33 8.08 -9.93
C GLU A 44 -2.03 8.79 -10.32
N ALA A 45 -2.09 9.87 -11.11
CA ALA A 45 -0.93 10.67 -11.47
C ALA A 45 -0.29 11.34 -10.25
N TRP A 46 -1.10 11.84 -9.31
CA TRP A 46 -0.61 12.36 -8.04
C TRP A 46 0.02 11.26 -7.18
N LEU A 47 -0.65 10.10 -7.05
CA LEU A 47 -0.18 8.96 -6.26
C LEU A 47 1.21 8.47 -6.70
N VAL A 48 1.49 8.40 -8.01
CA VAL A 48 2.79 7.95 -8.52
C VAL A 48 3.94 8.83 -8.03
N ASN A 49 3.70 10.12 -7.80
CA ASN A 49 4.72 11.05 -7.33
C ASN A 49 4.80 11.15 -5.80
N GLN A 50 3.79 10.67 -5.08
CA GLN A 50 3.60 10.97 -3.65
C GLN A 50 3.54 9.72 -2.76
N ALA A 51 3.28 8.55 -3.34
CA ALA A 51 3.26 7.31 -2.59
C ALA A 51 4.64 7.06 -1.96
N SER A 52 4.65 6.88 -0.64
CA SER A 52 5.82 6.51 0.13
C SER A 52 5.68 5.10 0.69
N THR A 53 6.79 4.52 1.12
CA THR A 53 6.76 3.26 1.86
C THR A 53 6.23 3.48 3.27
N GLN A 54 5.55 2.47 3.80
CA GLN A 54 5.22 2.37 5.23
C GLN A 54 6.37 1.73 6.04
N TYR A 55 7.56 1.59 5.43
CA TYR A 55 8.75 0.98 6.05
C TYR A 55 8.56 -0.47 6.50
N HIS A 56 7.73 -1.24 5.78
CA HIS A 56 7.50 -2.67 6.02
C HIS A 56 8.04 -3.58 4.88
N PRO A 57 9.32 -3.49 4.49
CA PRO A 57 9.88 -4.45 3.54
C PRO A 57 9.96 -5.83 4.21
N ILE A 58 9.34 -6.83 3.58
CA ILE A 58 9.33 -8.22 4.05
C ILE A 58 9.59 -9.18 2.89
N SER A 59 9.84 -10.45 3.23
CA SER A 59 9.90 -11.55 2.27
C SER A 59 11.08 -11.55 1.28
N SER A 60 12.16 -10.80 1.57
CA SER A 60 13.41 -10.89 0.80
C SER A 60 14.04 -12.29 0.81
N CYS A 61 13.86 -13.03 1.91
CA CYS A 61 14.12 -14.47 2.02
C CYS A 61 12.80 -15.21 2.30
N ALA A 62 11.99 -15.40 1.27
CA ALA A 62 10.63 -15.90 1.42
C ALA A 62 10.55 -17.33 1.99
N MET A 63 9.67 -17.52 2.97
CA MET A 63 9.28 -18.84 3.49
C MET A 63 8.17 -19.43 2.59
N LEU A 64 8.58 -20.06 1.49
CA LEU A 64 7.69 -20.69 0.50
C LEU A 64 8.23 -22.09 0.13
N PRO A 65 7.42 -22.94 -0.54
CA PRO A 65 7.96 -24.13 -1.19
C PRO A 65 9.12 -23.76 -2.13
N ARG A 66 10.19 -24.56 -2.14
CA ARG A 66 11.36 -24.31 -3.01
C ARG A 66 10.97 -24.19 -4.49
N SER A 67 9.98 -24.98 -4.93
CA SER A 67 9.43 -24.92 -6.31
C SER A 67 8.71 -23.61 -6.65
N LYS A 68 8.41 -22.77 -5.65
CA LYS A 68 7.78 -21.44 -5.80
C LYS A 68 8.74 -20.29 -5.50
N GLY A 69 10.04 -20.54 -5.47
CA GLY A 69 11.06 -19.53 -5.18
C GLY A 69 11.31 -19.25 -3.69
N GLY A 70 10.91 -20.17 -2.80
CA GLY A 70 11.24 -20.05 -1.37
C GLY A 70 12.74 -20.17 -1.10
N VAL A 71 13.21 -19.36 -0.15
CA VAL A 71 14.61 -19.34 0.33
C VAL A 71 14.79 -20.19 1.58
N VAL A 72 13.78 -20.20 2.47
CA VAL A 72 13.75 -21.02 3.69
C VAL A 72 12.51 -21.92 3.73
N ASP A 73 12.62 -23.05 4.42
CA ASP A 73 11.49 -23.93 4.72
C ASP A 73 10.64 -23.42 5.91
N ALA A 74 9.57 -24.14 6.25
CA ALA A 74 8.67 -23.79 7.36
C ALA A 74 9.34 -23.86 8.75
N LYS A 75 10.57 -24.38 8.84
CA LYS A 75 11.42 -24.41 10.04
C LYS A 75 12.56 -23.37 9.95
N LEU A 76 12.47 -22.44 8.99
CA LEU A 76 13.45 -21.39 8.72
C LEU A 76 14.83 -21.92 8.33
N LYS A 77 14.92 -23.15 7.81
CA LYS A 77 16.17 -23.70 7.28
C LYS A 77 16.33 -23.27 5.83
N VAL A 78 17.50 -22.72 5.52
CA VAL A 78 17.87 -22.32 4.16
C VAL A 78 17.96 -23.56 3.28
N TYR A 79 17.28 -23.55 2.14
CA TYR A 79 17.37 -24.66 1.20
C TYR A 79 18.79 -24.78 0.61
N GLY A 80 19.27 -26.01 0.46
CA GLY A 80 20.55 -26.28 -0.19
C GLY A 80 21.79 -26.11 0.70
N LEU A 81 21.61 -25.71 1.96
CA LEU A 81 22.67 -25.72 2.97
C LEU A 81 22.41 -26.88 3.94
N GLY A 82 23.36 -27.82 4.03
CA GLY A 82 23.34 -28.86 5.04
C GLY A 82 23.74 -28.30 6.41
N MET A 83 23.20 -28.86 7.48
CA MET A 83 23.83 -28.78 8.80
C MET A 83 24.96 -29.81 8.78
N CYS A 84 26.21 -29.37 8.77
CA CYS A 84 27.27 -30.22 9.32
C CYS A 84 26.95 -30.54 10.78
#